data_AF-A0A8H4URD5-F1
#
_entry.id   AF-A0A8H4URD5-F1
#
_cell.length_a   1.000
_cell.length_b   1.000
_cell.length_c   1.000
_cell.angle_alpha   90.00
_cell.angle_beta   90.00
_cell.angle_gamma   90.00
#
_symmetry.space_group_name_H-M   'P 1'
#
loop_
_entity.id
_entity.type
_entity.pdbx_description
1 polymer ?
#
loop_
_entity_poly.entity_id
_entity_poly.type
_entity_poly.pdbx_seq_one_letter_code
_entity_poly.pdbx_strand_id
1 'polypeptide(L)'
;MHLNQLIDLQFEASTIASSMGSALAVMHWAAQTDARDVEFVLGSTIQPVRSLSAAEAALLPPNTWTGSPSDNLEDFLEINAAIWVLDFNQVRPITMDEDGVALAVEAYKINDPYFPKPLRDDPMAKKLWNTFATTYFEASQRILKDEARRIRVLPVRFLEEVIEMQKGRNLRGMTSEEGL
;
A
#
# COMPACT_ATOMS: atom_id res chain seq x y z
N MET A 1 -4.00 -5.65 -12.31
CA MET A 1 -5.43 -5.41 -11.97
C MET A 1 -5.70 -3.91 -12.11
N HIS A 2 -6.81 -3.49 -12.73
CA HIS A 2 -7.10 -2.08 -12.99
C HIS A 2 -7.93 -1.44 -11.84
N LEU A 3 -7.55 -0.24 -11.40
CA LEU A 3 -8.10 0.50 -10.25
C LEU A 3 -9.62 0.76 -10.32
N ASN A 4 -10.22 0.73 -11.51
CA ASN A 4 -11.66 0.83 -11.74
C ASN A 4 -12.45 -0.37 -11.19
N GLN A 5 -11.81 -1.49 -10.86
CA GLN A 5 -12.46 -2.62 -10.17
C GLN A 5 -12.47 -2.48 -8.64
N LEU A 6 -11.78 -1.49 -8.06
CA LEU A 6 -11.70 -1.26 -6.61
C LEU A 6 -12.84 -0.38 -6.06
N ILE A 7 -13.69 0.16 -6.93
CA ILE A 7 -14.81 1.05 -6.55
C ILE A 7 -15.94 0.29 -5.85
N ASP A 8 -16.16 -0.98 -6.21
CA ASP A 8 -17.19 -1.84 -5.59
C ASP A 8 -16.76 -2.42 -4.24
N LEU A 9 -15.48 -2.26 -3.86
CA LEU A 9 -14.86 -2.82 -2.66
C LEU A 9 -14.27 -1.71 -1.77
N GLN A 10 -15.05 -0.65 -1.50
CA GLN A 10 -14.60 0.56 -0.80
C GLN A 10 -13.83 0.33 0.52
N PHE A 11 -14.08 -0.79 1.22
CA PHE A 11 -13.33 -1.21 2.40
C PHE A 11 -11.90 -1.64 2.05
N GLU A 12 -11.74 -2.46 1.00
CA GLU A 12 -10.45 -2.97 0.53
C GLU A 12 -9.55 -1.85 0.00
N ALA A 13 -10.10 -0.86 -0.70
CA ALA A 13 -9.30 0.24 -1.25
C ALA A 13 -8.56 1.04 -0.15
N SER A 14 -9.19 1.22 1.01
CA SER A 14 -8.56 1.88 2.17
C SER A 14 -7.47 0.99 2.78
N THR A 15 -7.71 -0.32 2.89
CA THR A 15 -6.70 -1.31 3.32
C THR A 15 -5.50 -1.36 2.39
N ILE A 16 -5.73 -1.25 1.07
CA ILE A 16 -4.67 -1.18 0.06
C ILE A 16 -3.86 0.11 0.22
N ALA A 17 -4.51 1.26 0.32
CA ALA A 17 -3.83 2.53 0.53
C ALA A 17 -2.99 2.53 1.83
N SER A 18 -3.54 1.95 2.90
CA SER A 18 -2.83 1.76 4.18
C SER A 18 -1.59 0.87 4.03
N SER A 19 -1.74 -0.26 3.33
CA SER A 19 -0.63 -1.19 3.08
C SER A 19 0.46 -0.58 2.20
N MET A 20 0.07 0.17 1.16
CA MET A 20 1.01 0.94 0.32
C MET A 20 1.81 1.95 1.15
N GLY A 21 1.14 2.69 2.03
CA GLY A 21 1.81 3.65 2.93
C GLY A 21 2.82 2.96 3.85
N SER A 22 2.44 1.82 4.44
CA SER A 22 3.34 1.04 5.29
C SER A 22 4.55 0.50 4.51
N ALA A 23 4.32 -0.05 3.32
CA ALA A 23 5.37 -0.62 2.48
C ALA A 23 6.39 0.43 2.03
N LEU A 24 5.93 1.61 1.58
CA LEU A 24 6.85 2.70 1.23
C LEU A 24 7.64 3.23 2.42
N ALA A 25 7.03 3.32 3.61
CA ALA A 25 7.76 3.70 4.80
C ALA A 25 8.91 2.72 5.11
N VAL A 26 8.67 1.42 4.94
CA VAL A 26 9.71 0.38 5.08
C VAL A 26 10.78 0.55 4.00
N MET A 27 10.40 0.68 2.72
CA MET A 27 11.36 0.84 1.62
C MET A 27 12.23 2.09 1.78
N HIS A 28 11.63 3.22 2.12
CA HIS A 28 12.36 4.48 2.28
C HIS A 28 13.26 4.48 3.51
N TRP A 29 12.78 4.00 4.66
CA TRP A 29 13.45 4.29 5.93
C TRP A 29 14.14 3.10 6.57
N ALA A 30 13.58 1.89 6.41
CA ALA A 30 14.22 0.68 6.93
C ALA A 30 15.21 0.10 5.92
N ALA A 31 14.82 0.06 4.64
CA ALA A 31 15.67 -0.43 3.55
C ALA A 31 16.54 0.68 2.92
N GLN A 32 16.25 1.96 3.19
CA GLN A 32 16.99 3.11 2.66
C GLN A 32 17.04 3.11 1.12
N THR A 33 15.87 2.97 0.50
CA THR A 33 15.71 2.95 -0.97
C THR A 33 14.62 3.92 -1.45
N ASP A 34 14.65 4.32 -2.73
CA ASP A 34 13.68 5.26 -3.31
C ASP A 34 12.35 4.62 -3.73
N ALA A 35 12.26 3.28 -3.70
CA ALA A 35 11.10 2.52 -4.19
C ALA A 35 10.73 2.83 -5.66
N ARG A 36 11.72 3.11 -6.51
CA ARG A 36 11.48 3.38 -7.94
C ARG A 36 11.02 2.13 -8.69
N ASP A 37 9.99 2.33 -9.52
CA ASP A 37 9.38 1.35 -10.44
C ASP A 37 8.76 0.12 -9.77
N VAL A 38 8.51 0.17 -8.46
CA VAL A 38 7.86 -0.94 -7.75
C VAL A 38 6.38 -1.03 -8.10
N GLU A 39 5.89 -2.25 -8.28
CA GLU A 39 4.49 -2.52 -8.61
C GLU A 39 3.75 -3.15 -7.44
N PHE A 40 2.57 -2.59 -7.12
CA PHE A 40 1.66 -3.16 -6.13
C PHE A 40 0.59 -4.02 -6.82
N VAL A 41 0.53 -5.31 -6.47
CA VAL A 41 -0.39 -6.26 -7.07
C VAL A 41 -1.27 -6.90 -5.99
N LEU A 42 -2.57 -6.96 -6.25
CA LEU A 42 -3.50 -7.73 -5.43
C LEU A 42 -3.43 -9.20 -5.83
N GLY A 43 -3.09 -10.05 -4.87
CA GLY A 43 -3.22 -11.49 -4.98
C GLY A 43 -4.25 -12.01 -3.99
N SER A 44 -4.64 -13.26 -4.14
CA SER A 44 -5.36 -14.00 -3.12
C SER A 44 -4.45 -15.09 -2.56
N THR A 45 -4.46 -15.22 -1.25
CA THR A 45 -3.95 -16.41 -0.57
C THR A 45 -5.13 -17.28 -0.24
N ILE A 46 -5.09 -18.51 -0.73
CA ILE A 46 -6.08 -19.53 -0.40
C ILE A 46 -5.53 -20.25 0.82
N GLN A 47 -6.18 -20.06 1.97
CA GLN A 47 -5.94 -20.93 3.11
C GLN A 47 -7.02 -22.02 3.14
N PRO A 48 -6.63 -23.30 3.26
CA PRO A 48 -7.63 -24.33 3.56
C PRO A 48 -8.22 -24.00 4.93
N VAL A 49 -9.57 -23.99 5.01
CA VAL A 49 -10.28 -23.77 6.27
C VAL A 49 -9.74 -24.76 7.30
N ARG A 50 -9.42 -24.27 8.51
CA ARG A 50 -8.77 -24.99 9.61
C ARG A 50 -9.13 -26.48 9.62
N SER A 51 -8.15 -27.36 9.35
CA SER A 51 -8.36 -28.80 9.51
C SER A 51 -8.29 -29.16 10.99
N LEU A 52 -9.15 -30.10 11.43
CA LEU A 52 -9.03 -30.69 12.77
C LEU A 52 -7.67 -31.37 12.93
N SER A 53 -7.04 -31.20 14.08
CA SER A 53 -5.88 -32.02 14.47
C SER A 53 -6.31 -33.46 14.73
N ALA A 54 -5.36 -34.41 14.66
CA ALA A 54 -5.63 -35.82 14.96
C ALA A 54 -6.21 -36.03 16.37
N ALA A 55 -5.81 -35.19 17.33
CA ALA A 55 -6.32 -35.24 18.69
C ALA A 55 -7.77 -34.74 18.79
N GLU A 56 -8.12 -33.66 18.07
CA GLU A 56 -9.50 -33.17 18.00
C GLU A 56 -10.42 -34.17 17.26
N ALA A 57 -9.94 -34.79 16.18
CA ALA A 57 -10.68 -35.81 15.44
C ALA A 57 -10.97 -37.06 16.29
N ALA A 58 -10.06 -37.45 17.17
CA ALA A 58 -10.22 -38.60 18.06
C ALA A 58 -11.28 -38.40 19.15
N LEU A 59 -11.64 -37.14 19.45
CA LEU A 59 -12.68 -36.80 20.43
C LEU A 59 -14.08 -36.77 19.82
N LEU A 60 -14.21 -36.88 18.49
CA LEU A 60 -15.50 -36.83 17.82
C LEU A 60 -16.22 -38.18 17.87
N PRO A 61 -17.57 -38.18 17.98
CA PRO A 61 -18.36 -39.40 17.83
C PRO A 61 -18.11 -40.11 16.48
N PRO A 62 -18.27 -41.43 16.42
CA PRO A 62 -18.24 -42.17 15.15
C PRO A 62 -19.24 -41.57 14.14
N ASN A 63 -18.86 -41.54 12.87
CA ASN A 63 -19.66 -40.98 11.76
C ASN A 63 -19.98 -39.48 11.85
N THR A 64 -19.15 -38.71 12.57
CA THR A 64 -19.26 -37.24 12.55
C THR A 64 -18.70 -36.68 11.24
N TRP A 65 -19.49 -35.88 10.51
CA TRP A 65 -19.02 -35.13 9.35
C TRP A 65 -18.02 -34.06 9.80
N THR A 66 -16.78 -34.14 9.29
CA THR A 66 -15.70 -33.19 9.61
C THR A 66 -15.40 -32.23 8.45
N GLY A 67 -16.20 -32.25 7.39
CA GLY A 67 -16.09 -31.33 6.24
C GLY A 67 -16.90 -30.06 6.44
N SER A 68 -16.87 -29.16 5.44
CA SER A 68 -17.66 -27.94 5.46
C SER A 68 -19.17 -28.25 5.40
N PRO A 69 -20.07 -27.41 5.97
CA PRO A 69 -21.51 -27.63 5.95
C PRO A 69 -22.17 -27.53 4.57
N SER A 70 -21.44 -27.09 3.55
CA SER A 70 -21.94 -26.91 2.18
C SER A 70 -21.02 -27.56 1.13
N ASP A 71 -21.56 -27.81 -0.05
CA ASP A 71 -20.81 -28.25 -1.24
C ASP A 71 -20.20 -27.07 -2.03
N ASN A 72 -20.30 -25.83 -1.53
CA ASN A 72 -19.75 -24.66 -2.21
C ASN A 72 -18.24 -24.59 -1.98
N LEU A 73 -17.47 -24.51 -3.07
CA LEU A 73 -16.01 -24.37 -3.03
C LEU A 73 -15.55 -23.17 -2.19
N GLU A 74 -16.35 -22.10 -2.15
CA GLU A 74 -16.09 -20.89 -1.36
C GLU A 74 -16.08 -21.16 0.15
N ASP A 75 -16.81 -22.18 0.63
CA ASP A 75 -16.83 -22.57 2.05
C ASP A 75 -15.66 -23.50 2.44
N PHE A 76 -14.80 -23.87 1.49
CA PHE A 76 -13.56 -24.64 1.70
C PHE A 76 -12.29 -23.80 1.59
N LEU A 77 -12.42 -22.54 1.20
CA LEU A 77 -11.29 -21.66 0.90
C LEU A 77 -11.45 -20.34 1.66
N GLU A 78 -10.58 -20.11 2.65
CA GLU A 78 -10.37 -18.75 3.15
C GLU A 78 -9.53 -17.99 2.13
N ILE A 79 -10.20 -17.28 1.22
CA ILE A 79 -9.56 -16.39 0.24
C ILE A 79 -9.21 -15.08 0.95
N ASN A 80 -7.98 -14.98 1.43
CA ASN A 80 -7.45 -13.76 2.02
C ASN A 80 -6.79 -12.91 0.94
N ALA A 81 -7.34 -11.73 0.68
CA ALA A 81 -6.72 -10.76 -0.21
C ALA A 81 -5.37 -10.31 0.37
N ALA A 82 -4.31 -10.39 -0.42
CA ALA A 82 -2.95 -10.04 -0.04
C ALA A 82 -2.38 -9.06 -1.06
N ILE A 83 -1.60 -8.09 -0.59
CA ILE A 83 -0.90 -7.15 -1.47
C ILE A 83 0.55 -7.58 -1.57
N TRP A 84 1.00 -7.74 -2.80
CA TRP A 84 2.37 -8.05 -3.16
C TRP A 84 3.05 -6.81 -3.73
N VAL A 85 4.31 -6.62 -3.39
CA VAL A 85 5.17 -5.60 -4.00
C VAL A 85 6.17 -6.32 -4.88
N LEU A 86 6.22 -5.95 -6.16
CA LEU A 86 7.02 -6.59 -7.19
C LEU A 86 7.88 -5.54 -7.90
N ASP A 87 8.71 -6.04 -8.82
CA ASP A 87 9.58 -5.28 -9.71
C ASP A 87 10.53 -4.29 -9.01
N PHE A 88 11.55 -4.83 -8.33
CA PHE A 88 12.56 -4.04 -7.61
C PHE A 88 13.78 -3.69 -8.49
N ASN A 89 13.71 -3.90 -9.80
CA ASN A 89 14.87 -3.81 -10.70
C ASN A 89 15.44 -2.39 -10.88
N GLN A 90 14.63 -1.35 -10.67
CA GLN A 90 15.03 0.07 -10.76
C GLN A 90 15.21 0.74 -9.40
N VAL A 91 15.03 0.02 -8.30
CA VAL A 91 15.13 0.58 -6.95
C VAL A 91 16.57 0.98 -6.65
N ARG A 92 16.74 2.21 -6.15
CA ARG A 92 18.06 2.79 -5.84
C ARG A 92 18.19 3.06 -4.34
N PRO A 93 19.40 2.97 -3.77
CA PRO A 93 19.63 3.41 -2.40
C PRO A 93 19.44 4.93 -2.28
N ILE A 94 18.98 5.39 -1.12
CA ILE A 94 18.85 6.81 -0.79
C ILE A 94 19.65 7.16 0.47
N THR A 95 20.04 8.42 0.57
CA THR A 95 20.62 9.00 1.79
C THR A 95 19.52 9.39 2.77
N MET A 96 19.85 9.45 4.07
CA MET A 96 18.90 9.88 5.12
C MET A 96 18.96 11.39 5.32
N ASP A 97 18.71 12.13 4.23
CA ASP A 97 18.68 13.59 4.14
C ASP A 97 17.72 14.06 3.03
N GLU A 98 17.73 15.37 2.74
CA GLU A 98 16.83 15.97 1.75
C GLU A 98 17.11 15.48 0.32
N ASP A 99 18.36 15.08 -0.02
CA ASP A 99 18.67 14.53 -1.34
C ASP A 99 18.02 13.16 -1.53
N GLY A 100 18.01 12.34 -0.47
CA GLY A 100 17.31 11.06 -0.47
C GLY A 100 15.80 11.22 -0.53
N VAL A 101 15.25 12.23 0.15
CA VAL A 101 13.82 12.59 0.03
C VAL A 101 13.49 12.96 -1.42
N ALA A 102 14.30 13.79 -2.07
CA ALA A 102 14.08 14.18 -3.46
C ALA A 102 14.06 12.99 -4.42
N LEU A 103 14.94 12.00 -4.22
CA LEU A 103 14.93 10.75 -4.99
C LEU A 103 13.66 9.93 -4.77
N ALA A 104 13.19 9.80 -3.53
CA ALA A 104 11.93 9.12 -3.21
C ALA A 104 10.72 9.82 -3.84
N VAL A 105 10.70 11.16 -3.86
CA VAL A 105 9.64 11.95 -4.52
C VAL A 105 9.69 11.79 -6.04
N GLU A 106 10.88 11.74 -6.62
CA GLU A 106 11.07 11.46 -8.05
C GLU A 106 10.54 10.07 -8.41
N ALA A 107 10.88 9.05 -7.62
CA ALA A 107 10.38 7.70 -7.78
C ALA A 107 8.85 7.65 -7.65
N TYR A 108 8.28 8.29 -6.63
CA TYR A 108 6.83 8.39 -6.44
C TYR A 108 6.11 8.96 -7.66
N LYS A 109 6.69 9.99 -8.28
CA LYS A 109 6.16 10.64 -9.48
C LYS A 109 6.19 9.70 -10.69
N ILE A 110 7.18 8.81 -10.77
CA ILE A 110 7.36 7.87 -11.89
C ILE A 110 6.43 6.68 -11.77
N ASN A 111 6.22 6.16 -10.56
CA ASN A 111 5.33 5.03 -10.28
C ASN A 111 3.84 5.35 -10.55
N ASP A 112 3.52 6.59 -10.91
CA ASP A 112 2.17 7.09 -11.11
C ASP A 112 1.60 6.68 -12.49
N PRO A 113 0.58 5.79 -12.53
CA PRO A 113 -0.81 6.27 -12.49
C PRO A 113 -1.57 5.97 -11.19
N TYR A 114 -1.11 4.98 -10.41
CA TYR A 114 -1.97 4.24 -9.47
C TYR A 114 -1.66 4.46 -7.99
N PHE A 115 -0.63 5.24 -7.67
CA PHE A 115 -0.36 5.63 -6.29
C PHE A 115 -1.43 6.63 -5.81
N PRO A 116 -1.84 6.59 -4.53
CA PRO A 116 -2.79 7.56 -3.98
C PRO A 116 -2.31 8.99 -4.21
N LYS A 117 -3.14 9.89 -4.75
CA LYS A 117 -2.69 11.25 -5.08
C LYS A 117 -3.28 12.28 -4.12
N PRO A 118 -2.48 13.25 -3.64
CA PRO A 118 -3.03 14.39 -2.93
C PRO A 118 -3.85 15.28 -3.87
N LEU A 119 -4.63 16.20 -3.30
CA LEU A 119 -5.29 17.29 -4.03
C LEU A 119 -6.23 16.85 -5.16
N ARG A 120 -6.82 15.66 -5.06
CA ARG A 120 -7.94 15.24 -5.91
C ARG A 120 -9.24 15.76 -5.30
N ASP A 121 -10.18 16.22 -6.12
CA ASP A 121 -11.46 16.74 -5.62
C ASP A 121 -12.44 15.64 -5.18
N ASP A 122 -12.31 14.47 -5.81
CA ASP A 122 -13.10 13.28 -5.51
C ASP A 122 -12.97 12.86 -4.02
N PRO A 123 -14.09 12.70 -3.28
CA PRO A 123 -14.06 12.33 -1.86
C PRO A 123 -13.35 11.01 -1.58
N MET A 124 -13.49 10.02 -2.46
CA MET A 124 -12.84 8.72 -2.29
C MET A 124 -11.32 8.87 -2.43
N ALA A 125 -10.86 9.58 -3.47
CA ALA A 125 -9.45 9.87 -3.67
C ALA A 125 -8.83 10.62 -2.48
N LYS A 126 -9.55 11.60 -1.90
CA LYS A 126 -9.13 12.27 -0.66
C LYS A 126 -8.98 11.28 0.49
N LYS A 127 -9.96 10.39 0.68
CA LYS A 127 -9.92 9.34 1.71
C LYS A 127 -8.72 8.41 1.51
N LEU A 128 -8.46 7.95 0.29
CA LEU A 128 -7.34 7.07 -0.02
C LEU A 128 -6.00 7.74 0.24
N TRP A 129 -5.81 8.98 -0.22
CA TRP A 129 -4.60 9.75 0.08
C TRP A 129 -4.40 9.94 1.58
N ASN A 130 -5.44 10.35 2.31
CA ASN A 130 -5.34 10.56 3.76
C ASN A 130 -4.99 9.26 4.50
N THR A 131 -5.58 8.13 4.08
CA THR A 131 -5.27 6.81 4.64
C THR A 131 -3.82 6.43 4.37
N PHE A 132 -3.37 6.58 3.13
CA PHE A 132 -1.98 6.35 2.73
C PHE A 132 -1.00 7.21 3.55
N ALA A 133 -1.21 8.52 3.58
CA ALA A 133 -0.30 9.47 4.22
C ALA A 133 -0.23 9.26 5.74
N THR A 134 -1.37 8.97 6.39
CA THR A 134 -1.42 8.66 7.82
C THR A 134 -0.62 7.41 8.12
N THR A 135 -0.86 6.32 7.38
CA THR A 135 -0.21 5.04 7.64
C THR A 135 1.29 5.10 7.32
N TYR A 136 1.66 5.78 6.23
CA TYR A 136 3.06 6.05 5.90
C TYR A 136 3.77 6.81 7.02
N PHE A 137 3.17 7.89 7.52
CA PHE A 137 3.74 8.69 8.61
C PHE A 137 3.91 7.86 9.88
N GLU A 138 2.88 7.14 10.31
CA GLU A 138 2.96 6.32 11.53
C GLU A 138 3.99 5.20 11.43
N ALA A 139 4.03 4.47 10.30
CA ALA A 139 5.03 3.44 10.06
C ALA A 139 6.45 4.04 10.08
N SER A 140 6.64 5.19 9.44
CA SER A 140 7.91 5.90 9.44
C SER A 140 8.36 6.32 10.84
N GLN A 141 7.44 6.80 11.68
CA GLN A 141 7.74 7.15 13.08
C GLN A 141 8.14 5.93 13.91
N ARG A 142 7.54 4.76 13.64
CA ARG A 142 7.92 3.50 14.31
C ARG A 142 9.31 3.03 13.88
N ILE A 143 9.63 3.12 12.59
CA ILE A 143 10.93 2.72 12.02
C ILE A 143 12.04 3.63 12.55
N LEU A 144 11.83 4.94 12.52
CA LEU A 144 12.83 5.95 12.87
C LEU A 144 12.81 6.35 14.35
N LYS A 145 12.20 5.55 15.23
CA LYS A 145 11.93 5.93 16.63
C LYS A 145 13.19 6.33 17.41
N ASP A 146 14.31 5.66 17.12
CA ASP A 146 15.60 5.81 17.83
C ASP A 146 16.58 6.73 17.06
N GLU A 147 16.16 7.26 15.92
CA GLU A 147 16.98 8.12 15.07
C GLU A 147 17.01 9.58 15.52
N ALA A 148 18.03 10.32 15.05
CA ALA A 148 18.15 11.75 15.33
C ALA A 148 16.92 12.53 14.82
N ARG A 149 16.55 13.62 15.52
CA ARG A 149 15.40 14.47 15.14
C ARG A 149 15.44 14.95 13.68
N ARG A 150 16.64 15.21 13.15
CA ARG A 150 16.86 15.61 11.75
C ARG A 150 16.47 14.54 10.73
N ILE A 151 16.52 13.26 11.12
CA ILE A 151 16.11 12.13 10.27
C ILE A 151 14.61 11.88 10.45
N ARG A 152 14.11 11.99 11.69
CA ARG A 152 12.68 11.78 12.01
C ARG A 152 11.72 12.77 11.34
N VAL A 153 12.22 13.89 10.80
CA VAL A 153 11.41 14.87 10.06
C VAL A 153 11.29 14.55 8.55
N LEU A 154 12.20 13.73 7.99
CA LEU A 154 12.22 13.38 6.56
C LEU A 154 10.92 12.74 6.05
N PRO A 155 10.19 11.89 6.81
CA PRO A 155 8.90 11.38 6.36
C PRO A 155 7.86 12.47 6.11
N VAL A 156 7.88 13.53 6.92
CA VAL A 156 6.99 14.69 6.74
C VAL A 156 7.42 15.46 5.50
N ARG A 157 8.72 15.68 5.31
CA ARG A 157 9.27 16.32 4.10
C ARG A 157 8.84 15.61 2.83
N PHE A 158 8.96 14.30 2.79
CA PHE A 158 8.49 13.49 1.67
C PHE A 158 7.01 13.75 1.34
N LEU A 159 6.12 13.73 2.34
CA LEU A 159 4.69 13.99 2.12
C LEU A 159 4.42 15.42 1.63
N GLU A 160 5.10 16.41 2.21
CA GLU A 160 5.02 17.81 1.78
C GLU A 160 5.44 17.97 0.31
N GLU A 161 6.56 17.37 -0.07
CA GLU A 161 7.08 17.45 -1.44
C GLU A 161 6.21 16.72 -2.46
N VAL A 162 5.61 15.58 -2.09
CA VAL A 162 4.61 14.91 -2.95
C VAL A 162 3.39 15.81 -3.20
N ILE A 163 2.94 16.56 -2.19
CA ILE A 163 1.86 17.53 -2.34
C ILE A 163 2.27 18.67 -3.28
N GLU A 164 3.46 19.25 -3.11
CA GLU A 164 3.96 20.32 -3.97
C GLU A 164 4.17 19.85 -5.43
N MET A 165 4.71 18.65 -5.59
CA MET A 165 4.86 18.00 -6.90
C MET A 165 3.50 17.88 -7.60
N GLN A 166 2.45 17.47 -6.88
CA GLN A 166 1.10 17.34 -7.43
C GLN A 166 0.47 18.71 -7.75
N LYS A 167 0.67 19.75 -6.92
CA LYS A 167 0.25 21.13 -7.25
C LYS A 167 0.82 21.58 -8.59
N GLY A 168 2.12 21.36 -8.79
CA GLY A 168 2.81 21.70 -10.04
C GLY A 168 2.34 20.89 -11.25
N ARG A 169 1.74 19.69 -11.07
CA ARG A 169 1.11 18.93 -12.16
C ARG A 169 -0.27 19.47 -12.50
N ASN A 170 -1.10 19.77 -11.50
CA ASN A 170 -2.43 20.34 -11.71
C ASN A 170 -2.36 21.68 -12.44
N LEU A 171 -1.44 22.57 -12.05
CA LEU A 171 -1.24 23.87 -12.71
C LEU A 171 -0.84 23.73 -14.19
N ARG A 172 0.08 22.80 -14.51
CA ARG A 172 0.48 22.53 -15.91
C ARG A 172 -0.67 22.00 -16.74
N GLY A 173 -1.51 21.13 -16.17
CA GLY A 173 -2.71 20.61 -16.82
C GLY A 173 -3.68 21.73 -17.22
N MET A 174 -3.96 22.67 -16.31
CA MET A 174 -4.85 23.81 -16.56
C MET A 174 -4.31 24.73 -17.69
N THR A 175 -3.02 25.02 -17.70
CA THR A 175 -2.41 25.85 -18.77
C THR A 175 -2.41 25.18 -20.14
N SER A 176 -2.50 23.85 -20.22
CA SER A 176 -2.60 23.11 -21.48
C SER A 176 -4.03 23.00 -22.01
N GLU A 177 -5.05 23.11 -21.14
CA GLU A 177 -6.47 23.10 -21.54
C GLU A 177 -6.98 24.49 -21.95
N GLU A 178 -6.44 25.59 -21.39
CA GLU A 178 -6.81 26.96 -21.78
C GLU A 178 -6.15 27.45 -23.09
N GLY A 179 -5.26 26.64 -23.68
CA GLY A 179 -4.53 26.94 -24.93
C GLY A 179 -5.09 26.26 -26.18
N LEU A 180 -6.28 25.64 -26.11
CA LEU A 180 -7.02 25.00 -27.21
C LEU A 180 -8.36 25.71 -27.44
#